data_AF-A0ABD3TBT5-F1
#
_entry.id   AF-A0ABD3TBT5-F1
#
_cell.length_a   1.000
_cell.length_b   1.000
_cell.length_c   1.000
_cell.angle_alpha   90.00
_cell.angle_beta   90.00
_cell.angle_gamma   90.00
#
_symmetry.space_group_name_H-M   'P 1'
#
loop_
_entity.id
_entity.type
_entity.pdbx_description
1 polymer ?
#
loop_
_entity_poly.entity_id
_entity_poly.type
_entity_poly.pdbx_seq_one_letter_code
_entity_poly.pdbx_strand_id
1 'polypeptide(L)'
;MAEEEAKKVEPEVCSETPPPPAPVEEPIEAPKDVPEEKTVIPPPLPPPPAEDKPEEECKALAIVEKPEVDEEKKSEGSVDRDAVLSRVATEKRLSLIKAWEESEKSKAENKAQKKISAIGAWENSKKASLEAELKKIEEQLEKKKAEYIEKIKNKVALVHKAAEEKKANIEAKRGEDLLKAEEIAAKYRATGTGPKKLLGIF
;
A
#
# COMPACT_ATOMS: atom_id res chain seq x y z
N MET A 1 -34.51 -62.06 -12.49
CA MET A 1 -33.81 -60.78 -12.25
C MET A 1 -33.63 -60.17 -13.64
N ALA A 2 -34.59 -59.43 -14.21
CA ALA A 2 -35.62 -58.55 -13.62
C ALA A 2 -34.98 -57.36 -12.86
N GLU A 3 -35.26 -56.08 -13.14
CA GLU A 3 -36.11 -55.36 -14.14
C GLU A 3 -35.29 -54.14 -14.69
N GLU A 4 -35.55 -53.46 -15.83
CA GLU A 4 -36.65 -52.52 -16.20
C GLU A 4 -36.99 -51.42 -15.15
N GLU A 5 -37.19 -50.12 -15.47
CA GLU A 5 -36.82 -49.31 -16.68
C GLU A 5 -36.10 -47.99 -16.29
N ALA A 6 -36.63 -46.76 -16.12
CA ALA A 6 -37.95 -46.16 -16.36
C ALA A 6 -37.85 -44.64 -16.73
N LYS A 7 -37.32 -44.34 -17.92
CA LYS A 7 -37.48 -43.13 -18.77
C LYS A 7 -38.39 -41.98 -18.26
N LYS A 8 -37.88 -40.74 -18.31
CA LYS A 8 -38.70 -39.55 -18.63
C LYS A 8 -37.93 -38.44 -19.36
N VAL A 9 -38.63 -37.75 -20.26
CA VAL A 9 -38.17 -36.61 -21.09
C VAL A 9 -38.87 -35.32 -20.64
N GLU A 10 -38.30 -34.20 -21.08
CA GLU A 10 -38.59 -32.75 -20.94
C GLU A 10 -40.06 -32.29 -20.79
N PRO A 11 -40.28 -31.01 -20.44
CA PRO A 11 -40.50 -30.04 -21.52
C PRO A 11 -39.66 -28.75 -21.42
N GLU A 12 -39.49 -28.08 -22.55
CA GLU A 12 -38.92 -26.73 -22.63
C GLU A 12 -39.81 -25.69 -21.93
N VAL A 13 -39.19 -24.63 -21.40
CA VAL A 13 -39.87 -23.36 -21.11
C VAL A 13 -39.00 -22.21 -21.65
N CYS A 14 -39.47 -21.60 -22.73
CA CYS A 14 -38.91 -20.34 -23.22
C CYS A 14 -39.21 -19.21 -22.24
N SER A 15 -38.21 -18.41 -21.87
CA SER A 15 -38.43 -17.06 -21.32
C SER A 15 -37.35 -16.11 -21.82
N GLU A 16 -37.79 -14.96 -22.34
CA GLU A 16 -36.96 -13.97 -23.02
C GLU A 16 -35.89 -13.35 -22.11
N THR A 17 -34.70 -13.13 -22.67
CA THR A 17 -33.70 -12.25 -22.08
C THR A 17 -34.07 -10.80 -22.41
N PRO A 18 -34.31 -9.91 -21.43
CA PRO A 18 -34.44 -8.48 -21.72
C PRO A 18 -33.09 -7.92 -22.25
N PRO A 19 -33.11 -7.00 -23.22
CA PRO A 19 -31.90 -6.56 -23.91
C PRO A 19 -31.02 -5.63 -23.03
N PRO A 20 -29.69 -5.62 -23.26
CA PRO A 20 -28.82 -4.62 -22.65
C PRO A 20 -29.08 -3.23 -23.26
N PRO A 21 -29.09 -2.14 -22.48
CA PRO A 21 -29.11 -0.80 -23.03
C PRO A 21 -27.82 -0.51 -23.82
N ALA A 22 -27.96 0.06 -25.01
CA ALA A 22 -26.84 0.43 -25.88
C ALA A 22 -26.09 1.68 -25.37
N PRO A 23 -24.85 1.94 -25.83
CA PRO A 23 -24.05 3.05 -25.35
C PRO A 23 -24.65 4.42 -25.66
N VAL A 24 -24.42 5.38 -24.75
CA VAL A 24 -24.56 6.82 -25.02
C VAL A 24 -23.14 7.35 -25.25
N GLU A 25 -22.92 7.99 -26.40
CA GLU A 25 -21.63 8.60 -26.76
C GLU A 25 -21.47 10.00 -26.12
N GLU A 26 -20.26 10.56 -26.22
CA GLU A 26 -19.81 11.75 -25.50
C GLU A 26 -20.47 13.07 -26.01
N PRO A 27 -20.26 14.20 -25.32
CA PRO A 27 -19.11 15.02 -25.72
C PRO A 27 -18.20 15.50 -24.57
N ILE A 28 -16.92 15.14 -24.73
CA ILE A 28 -15.69 15.87 -24.41
C ILE A 28 -15.87 17.36 -23.99
N GLU A 29 -15.32 17.75 -22.82
CA GLU A 29 -14.59 19.03 -22.71
C GLU A 29 -13.48 18.99 -21.64
N ALA A 30 -12.29 19.43 -22.04
CA ALA A 30 -11.04 19.62 -21.28
C ALA A 30 -10.06 20.44 -22.16
N PRO A 31 -8.90 20.96 -21.71
CA PRO A 31 -8.28 20.83 -20.38
C PRO A 31 -7.75 22.15 -19.75
N LYS A 32 -7.29 22.07 -18.50
CA LYS A 32 -6.22 22.87 -17.85
C LYS A 32 -6.08 22.47 -16.37
N ASP A 33 -4.90 22.39 -15.76
CA ASP A 33 -3.53 22.31 -16.30
C ASP A 33 -2.67 21.51 -15.30
N VAL A 34 -1.49 21.04 -15.70
CA VAL A 34 -0.65 20.13 -14.88
C VAL A 34 0.72 20.76 -14.58
N PRO A 35 1.19 20.63 -13.33
CA PRO A 35 2.55 20.13 -13.14
C PRO A 35 2.58 18.91 -12.21
N GLU A 36 3.18 17.82 -12.68
CA GLU A 36 3.79 16.84 -11.78
C GLU A 36 4.98 17.51 -11.10
N GLU A 37 5.16 17.36 -9.78
CA GLU A 37 6.50 17.47 -9.21
C GLU A 37 6.92 16.17 -8.50
N LYS A 38 8.14 15.76 -8.86
CA LYS A 38 8.67 14.42 -8.78
C LYS A 38 9.26 14.15 -7.41
N THR A 39 8.89 13.03 -6.78
CA THR A 39 9.42 12.61 -5.49
C THR A 39 10.94 12.54 -5.49
N VAL A 40 11.60 13.45 -4.74
CA VAL A 40 13.02 13.35 -4.39
C VAL A 40 13.12 13.47 -2.88
N ILE A 41 13.48 12.36 -2.22
CA ILE A 41 13.76 12.34 -0.78
C ILE A 41 15.17 12.94 -0.59
N PRO A 42 15.34 14.06 0.12
CA PRO A 42 16.67 14.57 0.43
C PRO A 42 17.38 13.61 1.41
N PRO A 43 18.68 13.32 1.23
CA PRO A 43 19.44 12.54 2.20
C PRO A 43 19.58 13.34 3.52
N PRO A 44 19.68 12.67 4.68
CA PRO A 44 19.85 13.34 5.96
C PRO A 44 21.21 14.05 6.02
N LEU A 45 21.21 15.37 6.24
CA LEU A 45 22.45 16.10 6.53
C LEU A 45 22.97 15.70 7.92
N PRO A 46 24.31 15.59 8.09
CA PRO A 46 24.92 15.43 9.41
C PRO A 46 24.74 16.71 10.26
N PRO A 47 24.71 16.60 11.59
CA PRO A 47 24.56 17.76 12.47
C PRO A 47 25.81 18.68 12.42
N PRO A 48 25.65 20.01 12.30
CA PRO A 48 26.72 20.96 12.59
C PRO A 48 27.08 20.92 14.09
N PRO A 49 28.29 21.37 14.48
CA PRO A 49 28.82 21.21 15.83
C PRO A 49 28.11 22.08 16.87
N ALA A 50 28.33 21.74 18.15
CA ALA A 50 27.88 22.55 19.28
C ALA A 50 28.61 23.91 19.32
N GLU A 51 27.86 24.97 19.59
CA GLU A 51 28.39 26.26 20.04
C GLU A 51 27.94 26.50 21.49
N ASP A 52 28.92 26.55 22.40
CA ASP A 52 28.67 26.92 23.80
C ASP A 52 28.25 28.39 23.93
N LYS A 53 27.24 28.65 24.75
CA LYS A 53 26.92 29.97 25.28
C LYS A 53 26.80 29.93 26.80
N PRO A 54 27.83 30.37 27.55
CA PRO A 54 27.71 30.60 28.98
C PRO A 54 27.06 31.97 29.22
N GLU A 55 25.79 32.01 29.64
CA GLU A 55 25.12 33.25 30.01
C GLU A 55 25.37 33.61 31.49
N GLU A 56 26.44 34.37 31.70
CA GLU A 56 26.61 35.42 32.72
C GLU A 56 26.28 35.07 34.19
N GLU A 57 27.29 34.65 34.95
CA GLU A 57 27.27 34.69 36.42
C GLU A 57 27.20 36.15 36.92
N CYS A 58 26.09 36.57 37.53
CA CYS A 58 25.94 37.97 37.95
C CYS A 58 25.30 38.21 39.33
N LYS A 59 25.87 37.64 40.40
CA LYS A 59 25.77 38.25 41.75
C LYS A 59 26.88 37.93 42.76
N ALA A 60 28.14 38.06 42.34
CA ALA A 60 29.25 38.16 43.29
C ALA A 60 29.28 39.56 43.94
N LEU A 61 28.86 39.66 45.20
CA LEU A 61 29.12 40.84 46.05
C LEU A 61 29.83 40.39 47.33
N ALA A 62 31.15 40.23 47.22
CA ALA A 62 32.02 40.09 48.38
C ALA A 62 32.51 41.48 48.81
N ILE A 63 31.96 42.01 49.90
CA ILE A 63 32.63 43.02 50.72
C ILE A 63 33.02 42.33 52.02
N VAL A 64 34.32 42.33 52.30
CA VAL A 64 34.89 41.79 53.54
C VAL A 64 34.84 42.89 54.59
N GLU A 65 34.13 42.66 55.68
CA GLU A 65 34.36 43.36 56.95
C GLU A 65 34.59 42.31 58.04
N LYS A 66 35.57 42.60 58.90
CA LYS A 66 36.12 41.66 59.89
C LYS A 66 36.23 42.37 61.24
N PRO A 67 35.55 41.84 62.26
CA PRO A 67 36.19 41.55 63.53
C PRO A 67 36.46 40.03 63.60
N GLU A 68 37.67 39.54 63.86
CA GLU A 68 38.46 39.68 65.11
C GLU A 68 38.11 38.55 66.09
N VAL A 69 39.13 37.99 66.76
CA VAL A 69 39.05 36.68 67.43
C VAL A 69 39.07 36.86 68.94
N ASP A 70 38.00 36.43 69.61
CA ASP A 70 37.97 36.22 71.05
C ASP A 70 37.76 34.72 71.35
N GLU A 71 38.74 34.08 72.00
CA GLU A 71 38.64 32.70 72.47
C GLU A 71 37.93 32.58 73.84
N GLU A 72 36.61 32.71 73.88
CA GLU A 72 35.83 32.36 75.10
C GLU A 72 35.35 30.91 75.09
N LYS A 73 36.11 29.99 75.70
CA LYS A 73 35.69 28.60 75.95
C LYS A 73 34.54 28.51 76.96
N LYS A 74 33.29 28.64 76.51
CA LYS A 74 32.08 28.43 77.35
C LYS A 74 31.04 27.50 76.71
N SER A 75 31.25 26.19 76.86
CA SER A 75 30.20 25.14 76.80
C SER A 75 29.32 25.05 75.53
N GLU A 76 29.75 25.62 74.40
CA GLU A 76 28.92 25.81 73.19
C GLU A 76 28.48 24.52 72.47
N GLY A 77 29.00 23.36 72.89
CA GLY A 77 28.69 22.07 72.28
C GLY A 77 27.25 21.57 72.43
N SER A 78 26.33 22.25 73.14
CA SER A 78 24.93 21.75 73.29
C SER A 78 23.90 22.49 72.45
N VAL A 79 23.91 23.82 72.41
CA VAL A 79 22.88 24.62 71.70
C VAL A 79 22.99 24.42 70.19
N ASP A 80 24.21 24.36 69.65
CA ASP A 80 24.44 24.00 68.24
C ASP A 80 23.88 22.62 67.89
N ARG A 81 24.14 21.58 68.71
CA ARG A 81 23.59 20.24 68.47
C ARG A 81 22.07 20.23 68.43
N ASP A 82 21.39 20.95 69.32
CA ASP A 82 19.93 21.02 69.31
C ASP A 82 19.38 21.78 68.08
N ALA A 83 20.08 22.83 67.63
CA ALA A 83 19.76 23.53 66.38
C ALA A 83 19.98 22.63 65.14
N VAL A 84 21.08 21.88 65.09
CA VAL A 84 21.39 20.90 64.03
C VAL A 84 20.38 19.75 64.03
N LEU A 85 20.00 19.22 65.19
CA LEU A 85 18.97 18.18 65.32
C LEU A 85 17.60 18.68 64.86
N SER A 86 17.22 19.91 65.23
CA SER A 86 16.00 20.56 64.75
C SER A 86 16.01 20.71 63.22
N ARG A 87 17.12 21.20 62.66
CA ARG A 87 17.31 21.31 61.20
C ARG A 87 17.17 19.95 60.51
N VAL A 88 17.88 18.92 60.97
CA VAL A 88 17.80 17.55 60.41
C VAL A 88 16.38 16.98 60.51
N ALA A 89 15.65 17.26 61.59
CA ALA A 89 14.25 16.87 61.73
C ALA A 89 13.34 17.59 60.70
N THR A 90 13.56 18.88 60.44
CA THR A 90 12.82 19.60 59.38
C THR A 90 13.18 19.12 57.97
N GLU A 91 14.45 18.88 57.67
CA GLU A 91 14.92 18.35 56.39
C GLU A 91 14.35 16.94 56.13
N LYS A 92 14.31 16.08 57.17
CA LYS A 92 13.64 14.76 57.12
C LYS A 92 12.15 14.89 56.84
N ARG A 93 11.44 15.81 57.51
CA ARG A 93 10.00 16.06 57.28
C ARG A 93 9.73 16.55 55.86
N LEU A 94 10.52 17.53 55.38
CA LEU A 94 10.38 18.08 54.02
C LEU A 94 10.69 17.02 52.96
N SER A 95 11.69 16.17 53.18
CA SER A 95 12.03 15.05 52.28
C SER A 95 10.89 14.04 52.18
N LEU A 96 10.25 13.69 53.31
CA LEU A 96 9.09 12.79 53.33
C LEU A 96 7.87 13.41 52.61
N ILE A 97 7.62 14.71 52.80
CA ILE A 97 6.54 15.43 52.10
C ILE A 97 6.78 15.41 50.59
N LYS A 98 8.00 15.75 50.12
CA LYS A 98 8.38 15.71 48.70
C LYS A 98 8.23 14.31 48.09
N ALA A 99 8.68 13.27 48.80
CA ALA A 99 8.55 11.89 48.34
C ALA A 99 7.08 11.42 48.24
N TRP A 100 6.21 11.88 49.14
CA TRP A 100 4.77 11.63 49.06
C TRP A 100 4.11 12.41 47.92
N GLU A 101 4.41 13.70 47.78
CA GLU A 101 3.91 14.56 46.69
C GLU A 101 4.27 13.98 45.32
N GLU A 102 5.51 13.52 45.14
CA GLU A 102 5.96 12.90 43.89
C GLU A 102 5.31 11.52 43.66
N SER A 103 4.98 10.78 44.72
CA SER A 103 4.19 9.55 44.60
C SER A 103 2.76 9.83 44.10
N GLU A 104 2.11 10.89 44.58
CA GLU A 104 0.77 11.29 44.10
C GLU A 104 0.81 11.82 42.66
N LYS A 105 1.81 12.65 42.29
CA LYS A 105 2.05 13.07 40.90
C LYS A 105 2.25 11.87 39.98
N SER A 106 3.13 10.95 40.35
CA SER A 106 3.40 9.73 39.58
C SER A 106 2.15 8.87 39.39
N LYS A 107 1.27 8.74 40.39
CA LYS A 107 -0.03 8.06 40.26
C LYS A 107 -0.96 8.77 39.28
N ALA A 108 -1.04 10.10 39.33
CA ALA A 108 -1.84 10.91 38.41
C ALA A 108 -1.34 10.78 36.96
N GLU A 109 -0.03 10.91 36.75
CA GLU A 109 0.63 10.79 35.45
C GLU A 109 0.46 9.38 34.86
N ASN A 110 0.70 8.33 35.65
CA ASN A 110 0.53 6.96 35.20
C ASN A 110 -0.93 6.65 34.81
N LYS A 111 -1.90 7.32 35.43
CA LYS A 111 -3.34 7.26 35.06
C LYS A 111 -3.67 8.07 33.80
N ALA A 112 -2.95 9.16 33.53
CA ALA A 112 -3.06 9.92 32.28
C ALA A 112 -2.46 9.13 31.10
N GLN A 113 -1.22 8.64 31.24
CA GLN A 113 -0.53 7.83 30.22
C GLN A 113 -1.34 6.60 29.83
N LYS A 114 -1.91 5.86 30.79
CA LYS A 114 -2.81 4.72 30.50
C LYS A 114 -4.02 5.09 29.64
N LYS A 115 -4.59 6.30 29.78
CA LYS A 115 -5.66 6.79 28.90
C LYS A 115 -5.14 7.17 27.51
N ILE A 116 -4.01 7.88 27.45
CA ILE A 116 -3.39 8.31 26.20
C ILE A 116 -3.02 7.09 25.34
N SER A 117 -2.39 6.07 25.92
CA SER A 117 -2.06 4.82 25.24
C SER A 117 -3.32 4.04 24.80
N ALA A 118 -4.40 4.06 25.59
CA ALA A 118 -5.66 3.42 25.20
C ALA A 118 -6.35 4.13 24.02
N ILE A 119 -6.28 5.47 23.97
CA ILE A 119 -6.77 6.28 22.84
C ILE A 119 -5.93 5.99 21.59
N GLY A 120 -4.60 6.08 21.67
CA GLY A 120 -3.71 5.81 20.54
C GLY A 120 -3.83 4.38 19.99
N ALA A 121 -4.06 3.38 20.87
CA ALA A 121 -4.34 2.00 20.44
C ALA A 121 -5.68 1.87 19.70
N TRP A 122 -6.72 2.59 20.13
CA TRP A 122 -8.02 2.63 19.47
C TRP A 122 -7.95 3.38 18.12
N GLU A 123 -7.26 4.52 18.05
CA GLU A 123 -6.99 5.26 16.82
C GLU A 123 -6.22 4.41 15.81
N ASN A 124 -5.16 3.73 16.24
CA ASN A 124 -4.40 2.80 15.40
C ASN A 124 -5.26 1.63 14.89
N SER A 125 -6.15 1.08 15.74
CA SER A 125 -7.10 0.05 15.32
C SER A 125 -8.10 0.56 14.27
N LYS A 126 -8.58 1.80 14.40
CA LYS A 126 -9.46 2.43 13.39
C LYS A 126 -8.73 2.74 12.09
N LYS A 127 -7.52 3.26 12.16
CA LYS A 127 -6.63 3.44 10.99
C LYS A 127 -6.41 2.12 10.25
N ALA A 128 -6.00 1.06 10.94
CA ALA A 128 -5.74 -0.24 10.33
C ALA A 128 -6.98 -0.86 9.67
N SER A 129 -8.19 -0.61 10.20
CA SER A 129 -9.45 -1.02 9.53
C SER A 129 -9.63 -0.33 8.19
N LEU A 130 -9.46 1.00 8.15
CA LEU A 130 -9.62 1.80 6.94
C LEU A 130 -8.53 1.50 5.89
N GLU A 131 -7.28 1.27 6.33
CA GLU A 131 -6.18 0.84 5.47
C GLU A 131 -6.43 -0.56 4.86
N ALA A 132 -7.05 -1.48 5.62
CA ALA A 132 -7.46 -2.79 5.11
C ALA A 132 -8.62 -2.70 4.10
N GLU A 133 -9.58 -1.80 4.34
CA GLU A 133 -10.68 -1.52 3.40
C GLU A 133 -10.16 -0.89 2.09
N LEU A 134 -9.26 0.09 2.17
CA LEU A 134 -8.58 0.68 1.02
C LEU A 134 -7.82 -0.37 0.21
N LYS A 135 -7.00 -1.19 0.86
CA LYS A 135 -6.21 -2.25 0.21
C LYS A 135 -7.08 -3.30 -0.48
N LYS A 136 -8.27 -3.60 0.09
CA LYS A 136 -9.26 -4.49 -0.52
C LYS A 136 -9.88 -3.89 -1.78
N ILE A 137 -10.08 -2.57 -1.84
CA ILE A 137 -10.57 -1.87 -3.03
C ILE A 137 -9.48 -1.87 -4.12
N GLU A 138 -8.22 -1.61 -3.76
CA GLU A 138 -7.08 -1.68 -4.68
C GLU A 138 -6.94 -3.08 -5.31
N GLU A 139 -7.02 -4.15 -4.50
CA GLU A 139 -6.97 -5.53 -4.97
C GLU A 139 -8.12 -5.85 -5.95
N GLN A 140 -9.34 -5.33 -5.69
CA GLN A 140 -10.47 -5.49 -6.59
C GLN A 140 -10.32 -4.72 -7.91
N LEU A 141 -9.70 -3.53 -7.88
CA LEU A 141 -9.40 -2.77 -9.09
C LEU A 141 -8.34 -3.46 -9.95
N GLU A 142 -7.28 -4.00 -9.33
CA GLU A 142 -6.21 -4.67 -10.07
C GLU A 142 -6.67 -6.02 -10.67
N LYS A 143 -7.51 -6.79 -9.95
CA LYS A 143 -8.20 -7.96 -10.53
C LYS A 143 -9.03 -7.60 -11.76
N LYS A 144 -9.84 -6.53 -11.69
CA LYS A 144 -10.63 -6.05 -12.83
C LYS A 144 -9.75 -5.63 -14.01
N LYS A 145 -8.64 -4.91 -13.76
CA LYS A 145 -7.66 -4.57 -14.83
C LYS A 145 -7.12 -5.83 -15.50
N ALA A 146 -6.66 -6.81 -14.71
CA ALA A 146 -6.11 -8.07 -15.22
C ALA A 146 -7.13 -8.81 -16.09
N GLU A 147 -8.38 -8.94 -15.64
CA GLU A 147 -9.48 -9.52 -16.43
C GLU A 147 -9.71 -8.78 -17.76
N TYR A 148 -9.72 -7.43 -17.76
CA TYR A 148 -9.91 -6.67 -19.00
C TYR A 148 -8.74 -6.82 -19.96
N ILE A 149 -7.50 -6.83 -19.44
CA ILE A 149 -6.29 -7.09 -20.24
C ILE A 149 -6.34 -8.49 -20.85
N GLU A 150 -6.78 -9.51 -20.11
CA GLU A 150 -6.98 -10.87 -20.63
C GLU A 150 -8.08 -10.92 -21.70
N LYS A 151 -9.25 -10.31 -21.44
CA LYS A 151 -10.37 -10.24 -22.41
C LYS A 151 -9.94 -9.58 -23.73
N ILE A 152 -9.07 -8.56 -23.70
CA ILE A 152 -8.50 -7.94 -24.90
C ILE A 152 -7.47 -8.86 -25.58
N LYS A 153 -6.55 -9.47 -24.83
CA LYS A 153 -5.58 -10.44 -25.38
C LYS A 153 -6.26 -11.62 -26.06
N ASN A 154 -7.34 -12.14 -25.48
CA ASN A 154 -8.16 -13.22 -26.05
C ASN A 154 -8.80 -12.79 -27.38
N LYS A 155 -9.42 -11.60 -27.44
CA LYS A 155 -9.95 -11.03 -28.70
C LYS A 155 -8.87 -10.89 -29.79
N VAL A 156 -7.66 -10.44 -29.44
CA VAL A 156 -6.53 -10.36 -30.39
C VAL A 156 -6.12 -11.76 -30.89
N ALA A 157 -6.06 -12.75 -30.00
CA ALA A 157 -5.76 -14.13 -30.38
C ALA A 157 -6.85 -14.75 -31.30
N LEU A 158 -8.13 -14.46 -31.06
CA LEU A 158 -9.24 -14.88 -31.93
C LEU A 158 -9.14 -14.25 -33.34
N VAL A 159 -8.79 -12.96 -33.43
CA VAL A 159 -8.55 -12.28 -34.72
C VAL A 159 -7.35 -12.89 -35.45
N HIS A 160 -6.27 -13.23 -34.74
CA HIS A 160 -5.10 -13.90 -35.31
C HIS A 160 -5.48 -15.28 -35.86
N LYS A 161 -6.11 -16.13 -35.04
CA LYS A 161 -6.58 -17.48 -35.41
C LYS A 161 -7.51 -17.45 -36.63
N ALA A 162 -8.47 -16.53 -36.68
CA ALA A 162 -9.38 -16.37 -37.82
C ALA A 162 -8.67 -15.88 -39.10
N ALA A 163 -7.53 -15.18 -38.99
CA ALA A 163 -6.69 -14.83 -40.13
C ALA A 163 -5.81 -16.00 -40.59
N GLU A 164 -5.31 -16.82 -39.67
CA GLU A 164 -4.56 -18.05 -39.97
C GLU A 164 -5.45 -19.12 -40.62
N GLU A 165 -6.68 -19.33 -40.11
CA GLU A 165 -7.68 -20.21 -40.72
C GLU A 165 -8.00 -19.80 -42.17
N LYS A 166 -8.09 -18.49 -42.44
CA LYS A 166 -8.27 -17.98 -43.82
C LYS A 166 -7.05 -18.28 -44.70
N LYS A 167 -5.82 -18.11 -44.21
CA LYS A 167 -4.60 -18.47 -44.93
C LYS A 167 -4.52 -19.97 -45.22
N ALA A 168 -4.80 -20.81 -44.22
CA ALA A 168 -4.81 -22.27 -44.36
C ALA A 168 -5.85 -22.75 -45.40
N ASN A 169 -7.05 -22.16 -45.40
CA ASN A 169 -8.07 -22.44 -46.40
C ASN A 169 -7.69 -22.01 -47.83
N ILE A 170 -6.87 -20.96 -47.99
CA ILE A 170 -6.34 -20.53 -49.29
C ILE A 170 -5.26 -21.53 -49.76
N GLU A 171 -4.31 -21.90 -48.90
CA GLU A 171 -3.24 -22.85 -49.26
C GLU A 171 -3.80 -24.25 -49.54
N ALA A 172 -4.83 -24.70 -48.80
CA ALA A 172 -5.51 -25.96 -49.06
C ALA A 172 -6.14 -26.00 -50.46
N LYS A 173 -6.85 -24.94 -50.87
CA LYS A 173 -7.42 -24.83 -52.23
C LYS A 173 -6.34 -24.75 -53.31
N ARG A 174 -5.26 -24.02 -53.05
CA ARG A 174 -4.09 -23.95 -53.94
C ARG A 174 -3.46 -25.34 -54.14
N GLY A 175 -3.32 -26.13 -53.08
CA GLY A 175 -2.87 -27.53 -53.16
C GLY A 175 -3.86 -28.42 -53.93
N GLU A 176 -5.16 -28.27 -53.69
CA GLU A 176 -6.22 -28.99 -54.39
C GLU A 176 -6.19 -28.73 -55.91
N ASP A 177 -6.05 -27.47 -56.33
CA ASP A 177 -6.02 -27.08 -57.74
C ASP A 177 -4.70 -27.47 -58.43
N LEU A 178 -3.57 -27.48 -57.72
CA LEU A 178 -2.31 -28.05 -58.21
C LEU A 178 -2.45 -29.57 -58.45
N LEU A 179 -3.01 -30.32 -57.51
CA LEU A 179 -3.24 -31.76 -57.65
C LEU A 179 -4.21 -32.08 -58.80
N LYS A 180 -5.27 -31.29 -59.01
CA LYS A 180 -6.14 -31.40 -60.20
C LYS A 180 -5.36 -31.17 -61.50
N ALA A 181 -4.50 -30.15 -61.54
CA ALA A 181 -3.69 -29.84 -62.72
C ALA A 181 -2.69 -30.97 -63.03
N GLU A 182 -2.07 -31.56 -62.01
CA GLU A 182 -1.19 -32.72 -62.13
C GLU A 182 -1.94 -33.98 -62.59
N GLU A 183 -3.11 -34.26 -62.03
CA GLU A 183 -3.96 -35.40 -62.42
C GLU A 183 -4.44 -35.27 -63.88
N ILE A 184 -4.85 -34.07 -64.30
CA ILE A 184 -5.21 -33.75 -65.69
C ILE A 184 -4.00 -33.89 -66.62
N ALA A 185 -2.83 -33.40 -66.21
CA ALA A 185 -1.60 -33.56 -66.99
C ALA A 185 -1.17 -35.04 -67.10
N ALA A 186 -1.34 -35.85 -66.04
CA ALA A 186 -1.09 -37.28 -66.07
C ALA A 186 -2.06 -38.02 -67.01
N LYS A 187 -3.35 -37.67 -67.00
CA LYS A 187 -4.35 -38.17 -67.96
C LYS A 187 -3.94 -37.87 -69.41
N TYR A 188 -3.55 -36.63 -69.71
CA TYR A 188 -3.07 -36.25 -71.06
C TYR A 188 -1.81 -37.03 -71.49
N ARG A 189 -0.83 -37.22 -70.59
CA ARG A 189 0.35 -38.05 -70.84
C ARG A 189 -0.02 -39.52 -71.14
N ALA A 190 -0.98 -40.08 -70.39
CA ALA A 190 -1.40 -41.48 -70.55
C ALA A 190 -2.26 -41.72 -71.79
N THR A 191 -3.11 -40.76 -72.18
CA THR A 191 -4.00 -40.87 -73.36
C THR A 191 -3.38 -40.28 -74.64
N GLY A 192 -2.16 -39.75 -74.59
CA GLY A 192 -1.44 -39.22 -75.76
C GLY A 192 -2.12 -38.02 -76.43
N THR A 193 -3.01 -37.31 -75.72
CA THR A 193 -3.79 -36.17 -76.26
C THR A 193 -3.35 -34.86 -75.62
N GLY A 194 -3.39 -33.77 -76.39
CA GLY A 194 -2.97 -32.44 -75.92
C GLY A 194 -4.02 -31.73 -75.05
N PRO A 195 -3.60 -30.75 -74.22
CA PRO A 195 -4.51 -29.91 -73.44
C PRO A 195 -5.56 -29.18 -74.30
N LYS A 196 -6.84 -29.34 -73.95
CA LYS A 196 -7.97 -28.73 -74.68
C LYS A 196 -8.15 -27.22 -74.48
N LYS A 197 -7.44 -26.63 -73.51
CA LYS A 197 -7.28 -25.18 -73.35
C LYS A 197 -5.80 -24.86 -73.50
N LEU A 198 -5.47 -23.95 -74.42
CA LEU A 198 -4.12 -23.42 -74.56
C LEU A 198 -3.81 -22.43 -73.43
N LEU A 199 -2.53 -22.14 -73.23
CA LEU A 199 -2.03 -21.25 -72.18
C LEU A 199 -2.56 -19.83 -72.40
N GLY A 200 -3.58 -19.43 -71.64
CA GLY A 200 -3.98 -18.04 -71.51
C GLY A 200 -2.89 -17.27 -70.78
N ILE A 201 -2.44 -16.17 -71.37
CA ILE A 201 -1.54 -15.22 -70.71
C ILE A 201 -2.34 -14.49 -69.64
N PHE A 202 -1.82 -14.48 -68.42
CA PHE A 202 -2.33 -13.74 -67.26
C PHE A 202 -1.50 -12.47 -67.02
#